data_AF-A0A7K0XLK3-F1
#
_entry.id   AF-A0A7K0XLK3-F1
#
_cell.length_a   1.000
_cell.length_b   1.000
_cell.length_c   1.000
_cell.angle_alpha   90.00
_cell.angle_beta   90.00
_cell.angle_gamma   90.00
#
_symmetry.space_group_name_H-M   'P 1'
#
loop_
_entity.id
_entity.type
_entity.pdbx_description
1 polymer ?
#
loop_
_entity_poly.entity_id
_entity_poly.type
_entity_poly.pdbx_seq_one_letter_code
_entity_poly.pdbx_strand_id
1 'polypeptide(L)' 'MNKAQFIAALAPHFGDSKKEAARAVDVVFDTIIRNISK' A
#
# COMPACT_ATOMS: atom_id res chain seq x y z
N MET A 1 6.08 10.24 7.30
CA MET A 1 6.16 9.20 6.27
C MET A 1 4.97 9.37 5.33
N ASN A 2 5.20 9.75 4.07
CA ASN A 2 4.13 9.93 3.09
C ASN A 2 3.85 8.62 2.32
N LYS A 3 2.77 8.57 1.53
CA LYS A 3 2.37 7.37 0.78
C LYS A 3 3.48 6.83 -0.12
N ALA A 4 4.22 7.70 -0.80
CA ALA A 4 5.31 7.29 -1.69
C ALA A 4 6.48 6.67 -0.93
N GLN A 5 6.85 7.23 0.22
CA GLN A 5 7.88 6.68 1.12
C GLN A 5 7.46 5.31 1.68
N PHE A 6 6.18 5.14 2.02
CA PHE A 6 5.66 3.88 2.51
C PHE A 6 5.67 2.78 1.43
N ILE A 7 5.25 3.10 0.20
CA ILE A 7 5.33 2.18 -0.94
C ILE A 7 6.79 1.79 -1.23
N ALA A 8 7.72 2.76 -1.18
CA ALA A 8 9.14 2.49 -1.39
C ALA A 8 9.72 1.54 -0.32
N ALA A 9 9.31 1.69 0.94
CA ALA A 9 9.70 0.77 2.01
C ALA A 9 9.14 -0.65 1.81
N LEU A 10 7.97 -0.77 1.15
CA LEU A 10 7.36 -2.07 0.86
C LEU A 10 7.92 -2.75 -0.38
N ALA A 11 8.46 -2.01 -1.35
CA ALA A 11 8.92 -2.56 -2.63
C ALA A 11 9.83 -3.81 -2.51
N PRO A 12 10.79 -3.91 -1.57
CA PRO A 12 11.61 -5.12 -1.41
C PRO A 12 10.82 -6.39 -1.11
N HIS A 13 9.64 -6.26 -0.49
CA HIS A 13 8.74 -7.39 -0.21
C HIS A 13 7.94 -7.83 -1.44
N PHE A 14 7.97 -7.05 -2.52
CA PHE A 14 7.30 -7.31 -3.79
C PHE A 14 8.31 -7.53 -4.93
N GLY A 15 9.52 -8.02 -4.62
CA GLY A 15 10.58 -8.21 -5.62
C GLY A 15 10.99 -6.90 -6.31
N ASP A 16 11.07 -5.82 -5.52
CA ASP A 16 11.34 -4.44 -5.96
C ASP A 16 10.29 -3.86 -6.93
N SER A 17 9.15 -4.54 -7.13
CA SER A 17 8.06 -4.04 -7.95
C SER A 17 7.26 -2.96 -7.22
N LYS A 18 7.60 -1.70 -7.50
CA LYS A 18 6.87 -0.53 -7.00
C LYS A 18 5.38 -0.55 -7.37
N LYS A 19 5.03 -1.12 -8.53
CA LYS A 19 3.64 -1.22 -9.01
C LYS A 19 2.82 -2.17 -8.13
N GLU A 20 3.36 -3.34 -7.82
CA GLU A 20 2.67 -4.33 -6.98
C GLU A 20 2.59 -3.84 -5.52
N ALA A 21 3.66 -3.23 -5.00
CA ALA A 21 3.65 -2.60 -3.69
C ALA A 21 2.59 -1.49 -3.59
N ALA A 22 2.47 -0.62 -4.62
CA ALA A 22 1.44 0.42 -4.66
C ALA A 22 0.03 -0.17 -4.66
N ARG A 23 -0.22 -1.20 -5.49
CA ARG A 23 -1.51 -1.89 -5.55
C ARG A 23 -1.89 -2.49 -4.19
N ALA A 24 -0.95 -3.14 -3.51
CA ALA A 24 -1.20 -3.74 -2.20
C ALA A 24 -1.58 -2.68 -1.15
N VAL A 25 -0.88 -1.54 -1.14
CA VAL A 25 -1.19 -0.41 -0.26
C VAL A 25 -2.61 0.10 -0.54
N ASP A 26 -2.96 0.33 -1.80
CA ASP A 26 -4.29 0.84 -2.15
C ASP A 26 -5.41 -0.10 -1.68
N VAL A 27 -5.27 -1.40 -1.89
CA VAL A 27 -6.27 -2.40 -1.48
C VAL A 27 -6.45 -2.43 0.04
N VAL A 28 -5.35 -2.45 0.80
CA VAL A 28 -5.41 -2.54 2.27
C VAL A 28 -6.05 -1.30 2.87
N PHE A 29 -5.60 -0.11 2.48
CA PHE A 29 -6.14 1.14 3.03
C PHE A 29 -7.60 1.35 2.64
N ASP A 30 -7.97 1.05 1.39
CA ASP A 30 -9.35 1.12 0.95
C ASP A 30 -10.26 0.14 1.71
N THR A 31 -9.77 -1.08 1.97
CA THR A 31 -10.50 -2.06 2.78
C THR A 31 -10.70 -1.58 4.23
N ILE A 32 -9.67 -1.01 4.84
CA ILE A 32 -9.75 -0.46 6.20
C ILE A 32 -10.77 0.69 6.25
N ILE A 33 -10.67 1.66 5.33
CA ILE A 33 -11.57 2.81 5.27
C ILE A 33 -13.03 2.33 5.12
N ARG A 34 -13.29 1.41 4.18
CA ARG A 34 -14.64 0.87 3.94
C ARG A 34 -15.24 0.13 5.13
N ASN A 35 -14.43 -0.37 6.06
CA ASN A 35 -14.92 -1.08 7.26
C ASN A 35 -14.99 -0.18 8.49
N ILE A 36 -14.25 0.93 8.56
CA ILE A 36 -14.36 1.92 9.64
C ILE A 36 -15.54 2.88 9.37
N SER A 37 -15.87 3.16 8.11
CA SER A 37 -17.01 4.02 7.74
C SER A 37 -18.39 3.34 7.85
N LYS A 38 -18.49 2.20 8.54
CA LYS A 38 -19.74 1.49 8.83
C LYS A 38 -20.06 1.61 10.31
#